data_AF-Q8PVQ6-F1
#
_entry.id   AF-Q8PVQ6-F1
#
_cell.length_a   1.000
_cell.length_b   1.000
_cell.length_c   1.000
_cell.angle_alpha   90.00
_cell.angle_beta   90.00
_cell.angle_gamma   90.00
#
_symmetry.space_group_name_H-M   'P 1'
#
loop_
_entity.id
_entity.type
_entity.pdbx_description
1 polymer ?
#
loop_
_entity_poly.entity_id
_entity_poly.type
_entity_poly.pdbx_seq_one_letter_code
_entity_poly.pdbx_strand_id
1 'polypeptide(L)'
;MNRGRDTSEGKGSLEPRERGTDFEVPYARENIQKCMCSQCPVQANSKCAQDKLESSKKAMENMSGEKVPDPKDVPGLYCSTGKATCQDLNPDRKCICNTCEVWKEYDLGEGKPSQYFCMNGKAT
;
A
#
# COMPACT_ATOMS: atom_id res chain seq x y z
N MET A 1 -55.47 21.23 2.99
CA MET A 1 -55.64 19.92 2.34
C MET A 1 -54.46 19.64 1.42
N ASN A 2 -53.89 18.43 1.50
CA ASN A 2 -52.95 17.72 0.59
C ASN A 2 -51.61 18.40 0.24
N ARG A 3 -50.46 17.94 0.78
CA ARG A 3 -49.65 16.73 0.45
C ARG A 3 -49.01 16.77 -0.94
N GLY A 4 -47.69 16.93 -0.96
CA GLY A 4 -46.76 16.53 -2.01
C GLY A 4 -45.38 16.34 -1.38
N ARG A 5 -44.83 15.14 -1.51
CA ARG A 5 -43.61 14.59 -0.89
C ARG A 5 -42.52 14.46 -1.98
N ASP A 6 -41.27 14.27 -1.53
CA ASP A 6 -40.11 13.72 -2.27
C ASP A 6 -39.41 14.69 -3.23
N THR A 7 -38.08 14.74 -3.36
CA THR A 7 -36.99 13.85 -2.91
C THR A 7 -35.67 14.63 -2.91
N SER A 8 -34.77 14.23 -2.02
CA SER A 8 -33.35 14.59 -1.99
C SER A 8 -32.62 14.15 -3.27
N GLU A 9 -31.76 15.00 -3.83
CA GLU A 9 -30.54 14.55 -4.51
C GLU A 9 -29.42 15.55 -4.22
N GLY A 10 -28.58 15.17 -3.24
CA GLY A 10 -27.30 15.81 -3.01
C GLY A 10 -26.42 15.58 -4.23
N LYS A 11 -26.14 16.65 -4.97
CA LYS A 11 -25.04 16.67 -5.94
C LYS A 11 -23.72 16.65 -5.17
N GLY A 12 -23.28 15.46 -4.80
CA GLY A 12 -21.87 15.22 -4.54
C GLY A 12 -21.12 15.49 -5.84
N SER A 13 -20.40 16.60 -5.88
CA SER A 13 -19.47 16.91 -6.96
C SER A 13 -18.47 15.76 -7.04
N LEU A 14 -18.62 14.89 -8.05
CA LEU A 14 -17.53 14.05 -8.49
C LEU A 14 -16.58 14.98 -9.22
N GLU A 15 -15.74 15.67 -8.45
CA GLU A 15 -14.57 16.37 -8.99
C GLU A 15 -13.76 15.35 -9.81
N PRO A 16 -13.41 15.66 -11.07
CA PRO A 16 -12.45 14.87 -11.82
C PRO A 16 -11.16 14.78 -11.00
N ARG A 17 -10.73 13.56 -10.63
CA ARG A 17 -9.39 13.35 -10.09
C ARG A 17 -8.40 13.81 -11.15
N GLU A 18 -7.85 15.00 -10.97
CA GLU A 18 -6.73 15.48 -11.77
C GLU A 18 -5.61 14.44 -11.63
N ARG A 19 -5.32 13.75 -12.74
CA ARG A 19 -4.33 12.69 -12.78
C ARG A 19 -2.95 13.34 -12.82
N GLY A 20 -2.52 13.84 -11.66
CA GLY A 20 -1.14 14.16 -11.38
C GLY A 20 -0.32 12.89 -11.51
N THR A 21 0.88 13.01 -12.07
CA THR A 21 1.87 11.95 -12.25
C THR A 21 2.48 11.49 -10.93
N ASP A 22 1.70 11.42 -9.86
CA ASP A 22 2.16 10.97 -8.56
C ASP A 22 1.68 9.54 -8.35
N PHE A 23 2.60 8.60 -8.59
CA PHE A 23 2.54 7.19 -8.14
C PHE A 23 2.55 7.06 -6.59
N GLU A 24 2.22 8.14 -5.87
CA GLU A 24 2.31 8.23 -4.43
C GLU A 24 1.12 7.50 -3.81
N VAL A 25 1.41 6.41 -3.14
CA VAL A 25 0.41 5.71 -2.33
C VAL A 25 0.49 6.21 -0.89
N PRO A 26 -0.60 6.75 -0.34
CA PRO A 26 -0.65 7.16 1.05
C PRO A 26 -0.29 6.01 1.99
N TYR A 27 0.58 6.30 2.96
CA TYR A 27 0.88 5.37 4.05
C TYR A 27 -0.27 5.34 5.07
N ALA A 28 -1.35 4.66 4.68
CA ALA A 28 -2.60 4.58 5.44
C ALA A 28 -2.97 3.12 5.75
N ARG A 29 -3.76 2.92 6.81
CA ARG A 29 -4.18 1.59 7.29
C ARG A 29 -4.79 0.72 6.19
N GLU A 30 -5.70 1.30 5.40
CA GLU A 30 -6.34 0.60 4.28
C GLU A 30 -5.31 0.08 3.28
N ASN A 31 -4.39 0.95 2.84
CA ASN A 31 -3.36 0.59 1.88
C ASN A 31 -2.41 -0.47 2.45
N ILE A 32 -2.01 -0.36 3.72
CA ILE A 32 -1.19 -1.37 4.42
C ILE A 32 -1.88 -2.73 4.44
N GLN A 33 -3.20 -2.76 4.67
CA GLN A 33 -3.98 -4.00 4.68
C GLN A 33 -4.17 -4.59 3.29
N LYS A 34 -4.32 -3.76 2.25
CA LYS A 34 -4.42 -4.18 0.85
C LYS A 34 -3.05 -4.61 0.26
N CYS A 35 -1.92 -4.16 0.81
CA CYS A 35 -0.63 -4.60 0.27
C CYS A 35 -0.34 -6.07 0.56
N MET A 36 0.08 -6.78 -0.50
CA MET A 36 0.60 -8.14 -0.41
C MET A 36 2.13 -8.16 -0.28
N CYS A 37 2.74 -7.04 0.11
CA CYS A 37 4.19 -6.84 0.18
C CYS A 37 4.87 -7.91 1.05
N SER A 38 4.25 -8.27 2.18
CA SER A 38 4.71 -9.33 3.08
C SER A 38 4.66 -10.75 2.51
N GLN A 39 3.96 -10.93 1.38
CA GLN A 39 3.84 -12.21 0.67
C GLN A 39 4.82 -12.30 -0.51
N CYS A 40 5.62 -11.25 -0.75
CA CYS A 40 6.57 -11.25 -1.85
C CYS A 40 7.67 -12.30 -1.64
N PRO A 41 7.97 -13.14 -2.66
CA PRO A 41 9.04 -14.14 -2.59
C PRO A 41 10.40 -13.59 -2.13
N VAL A 42 10.72 -12.32 -2.45
CA VAL A 42 11.94 -11.62 -2.00
C VAL A 42 12.09 -11.60 -0.47
N GLN A 43 10.97 -11.59 0.27
CA GLN A 43 10.89 -11.51 1.72
C GLN A 43 10.71 -12.87 2.40
N ALA A 44 10.38 -13.92 1.63
CA ALA A 44 9.92 -15.21 2.18
C ALA A 44 10.92 -15.86 3.15
N ASN A 45 12.22 -15.66 2.92
CA ASN A 45 13.30 -16.23 3.75
C ASN A 45 14.02 -15.17 4.62
N SER A 46 13.54 -13.92 4.62
CA SER A 46 14.14 -12.84 5.40
C SER A 46 13.61 -12.90 6.83
N LYS A 47 14.51 -13.13 7.80
CA LYS A 47 14.17 -13.08 9.21
C LYS A 47 13.73 -11.68 9.61
N CYS A 48 14.42 -10.65 9.12
CA CYS A 48 14.02 -9.27 9.38
C CYS A 48 12.59 -8.97 8.91
N ALA A 49 12.21 -9.42 7.70
CA ALA A 49 10.88 -9.19 7.17
C ALA A 49 9.81 -9.95 7.96
N GLN A 50 10.10 -11.19 8.38
CA GLN A 50 9.19 -11.99 9.21
C GLN A 50 9.00 -11.36 10.61
N ASP A 51 10.09 -10.97 11.27
CA ASP A 51 10.05 -10.34 12.60
C ASP A 51 9.25 -9.02 12.54
N LYS A 52 9.49 -8.18 11.52
CA LYS A 52 8.73 -6.94 11.30
C LYS A 52 7.27 -7.19 10.97
N LEU A 53 6.94 -8.25 10.23
CA LEU A 53 5.56 -8.61 9.93
C LEU A 53 4.79 -8.95 11.21
N GLU A 54 5.40 -9.74 12.08
CA GLU A 54 4.79 -10.12 13.35
C GLU A 54 4.62 -8.89 14.26
N SER A 55 5.66 -8.07 14.41
CA SER A 55 5.61 -6.88 15.26
C SER A 55 4.59 -5.85 14.75
N SER A 56 4.56 -5.61 13.44
CA SER A 56 3.62 -4.67 12.83
C SER A 56 2.17 -5.13 12.94
N LYS A 57 1.88 -6.43 12.77
CA LYS A 57 0.53 -6.97 12.99
C LYS A 57 0.06 -6.76 14.43
N LYS A 58 0.89 -7.13 15.41
CA LYS A 58 0.58 -6.91 16.84
C LYS A 58 0.38 -5.43 17.15
N ALA A 59 1.21 -4.56 16.59
CA ALA A 59 1.07 -3.11 16.78
C ALA A 59 -0.25 -2.59 16.20
N MET A 60 -0.61 -3.02 14.99
CA MET A 60 -1.87 -2.66 14.33
C MET A 60 -3.12 -3.15 15.07
N GLU A 61 -3.06 -4.33 15.67
CA GLU A 61 -4.14 -4.88 16.51
C GLU A 61 -4.37 -4.07 17.78
N ASN A 62 -3.30 -3.55 18.38
CA ASN A 62 -3.36 -2.71 19.58
C ASN A 62 -3.68 -1.23 19.29
N MET A 63 -3.67 -0.83 18.01
CA MET A 63 -3.97 0.54 17.58
C MET A 63 -5.44 0.68 17.17
N SER A 64 -6.16 1.60 17.81
CA SER A 64 -7.54 1.95 17.45
C SER A 64 -7.61 2.93 16.28
N GLY A 65 -8.64 2.77 15.43
CA GLY A 65 -8.93 3.67 14.32
C GLY A 65 -7.91 3.60 13.18
N GLU A 66 -7.62 4.74 12.56
CA GLU A 66 -6.76 4.86 11.37
C GLU A 66 -5.26 4.91 11.69
N LYS A 67 -4.87 4.76 12.97
CA LYS A 67 -3.46 4.75 13.39
C LYS A 67 -2.72 3.55 12.80
N VAL A 68 -1.47 3.78 12.42
CA VAL A 68 -0.55 2.79 11.83
C VAL A 68 0.84 2.88 12.49
N PRO A 69 1.62 1.79 12.53
CA PRO A 69 3.02 1.81 12.96
C PRO A 69 3.90 2.70 12.08
N ASP A 70 5.12 2.97 12.54
CA ASP A 70 6.11 3.68 11.73
C ASP A 70 6.45 2.86 10.46
N PRO A 71 6.54 3.49 9.27
CA PRO A 71 6.92 2.83 8.01
C PRO A 71 8.14 1.92 8.10
N LYS A 72 9.14 2.26 8.92
CA LYS A 72 10.36 1.46 9.07
C LYS A 72 10.11 0.12 9.77
N ASP A 73 9.05 0.01 10.55
CA ASP A 73 8.73 -1.14 11.40
C ASP A 73 7.75 -2.11 10.72
N VAL A 74 7.22 -1.72 9.56
CA VAL A 74 6.37 -2.57 8.74
C VAL A 74 7.19 -3.09 7.55
N PRO A 75 7.06 -4.37 7.15
CA PRO A 75 7.42 -4.81 5.81
C PRO A 75 6.39 -4.18 4.85
N GLY A 76 6.53 -2.87 4.67
CA GLY A 76 5.45 -1.98 4.24
C GLY A 76 5.23 -2.00 2.74
N LEU A 77 4.53 -0.95 2.31
CA LEU A 77 4.10 -0.64 0.95
C LEU A 77 5.23 -0.43 -0.05
N TYR A 78 6.29 -1.24 -0.01
CA TYR A 78 7.47 -1.01 -0.83
C TYR A 78 7.14 -0.96 -2.31
N CYS A 79 6.09 -1.65 -2.76
CA CYS A 79 5.53 -1.49 -4.11
C CYS A 79 5.14 -0.06 -4.50
N SER A 80 5.23 0.94 -3.62
CA SER A 80 4.93 2.35 -3.87
C SER A 80 5.70 3.34 -2.99
N THR A 81 5.98 3.02 -1.72
CA THR A 81 6.46 4.00 -0.74
C THR A 81 7.97 3.99 -0.50
N GLY A 82 8.73 3.03 -1.05
CA GLY A 82 10.19 3.08 -0.97
C GLY A 82 10.89 1.72 -0.98
N LYS A 83 12.14 1.73 -0.51
CA LYS A 83 13.01 0.55 -0.43
C LYS A 83 12.87 -0.15 0.92
N ALA A 84 12.95 -1.48 0.92
CA ALA A 84 12.96 -2.27 2.14
C ALA A 84 14.19 -1.98 3.00
N THR A 85 13.96 -1.91 4.31
CA THR A 85 15.02 -1.68 5.30
C THR A 85 15.75 -2.96 5.71
N CYS A 86 15.18 -4.12 5.40
CA CYS A 86 15.80 -5.42 5.66
C CYS A 86 16.94 -5.70 4.68
N GLN A 87 18.07 -6.16 5.19
CA GLN A 87 19.28 -6.43 4.40
C GLN A 87 19.43 -7.89 3.98
N ASP A 88 18.66 -8.79 4.59
CA ASP A 88 18.63 -10.24 4.34
C ASP A 88 17.56 -10.64 3.30
N LEU A 89 17.17 -9.70 2.44
CA LEU A 89 16.29 -9.97 1.30
C LEU A 89 17.04 -10.76 0.22
N ASN A 90 16.33 -11.67 -0.45
CA ASN A 90 16.91 -12.45 -1.54
C ASN A 90 16.63 -11.76 -2.89
N PRO A 91 17.60 -11.08 -3.52
CA PRO A 91 17.40 -10.33 -4.75
C PRO A 91 17.04 -11.18 -5.97
N ASP A 92 17.35 -12.47 -5.95
CA ASP A 92 17.04 -13.39 -7.05
C ASP A 92 15.54 -13.74 -7.09
N ARG A 93 14.82 -13.42 -6.03
CA ARG A 93 13.38 -13.63 -5.92
C ARG A 93 12.63 -12.34 -6.25
N LYS A 94 11.65 -12.44 -7.15
CA LYS A 94 10.88 -11.29 -7.63
C LYS A 94 9.83 -10.82 -6.60
N CYS A 95 9.53 -9.53 -6.62
CA CYS A 95 8.34 -8.98 -5.98
C CYS A 95 7.12 -9.21 -6.87
N ILE A 96 5.97 -9.50 -6.26
CA ILE A 96 4.70 -9.76 -6.96
C ILE A 96 3.79 -8.52 -6.91
N CYS A 97 4.38 -7.32 -6.96
CA CYS A 97 3.65 -6.08 -6.79
C CYS A 97 2.47 -5.95 -7.77
N ASN A 98 2.62 -6.43 -9.00
CA ASN A 98 1.56 -6.45 -10.02
C ASN A 98 0.29 -7.23 -9.65
N THR A 99 0.35 -8.09 -8.63
CA THR A 99 -0.83 -8.85 -8.14
C THR A 99 -1.57 -8.13 -7.02
N CYS A 100 -1.01 -7.05 -6.45
CA CYS A 100 -1.59 -6.30 -5.35
C CYS A 100 -2.69 -5.34 -5.83
N GLU A 101 -3.72 -5.10 -5.01
CA GLU A 101 -4.76 -4.11 -5.34
C GLU A 101 -4.22 -2.68 -5.35
N VAL A 102 -3.41 -2.30 -4.37
CA VAL A 102 -2.73 -1.00 -4.30
C VAL A 102 -1.96 -0.71 -5.59
N TRP A 103 -1.35 -1.73 -6.19
CA TRP A 103 -0.64 -1.59 -7.45
C TRP A 103 -1.53 -1.12 -8.59
N LYS A 104 -2.73 -1.71 -8.68
CA LYS A 104 -3.69 -1.44 -9.74
C LYS A 104 -4.44 -0.14 -9.50
N GLU A 105 -4.82 0.13 -8.25
CA GLU A 105 -5.57 1.34 -7.86
C GLU A 105 -4.78 2.63 -8.10
N TYR A 106 -3.44 2.56 -8.06
CA TYR A 106 -2.55 3.71 -8.21
C TYR A 106 -1.69 3.65 -9.47
N ASP A 107 -2.04 2.78 -10.44
CA ASP A 107 -1.38 2.67 -11.75
C ASP A 107 0.17 2.55 -11.67
N LEU A 108 0.69 1.88 -10.64
CA LEU A 108 2.12 1.83 -10.33
C LEU A 108 2.96 1.09 -11.39
N GLY A 109 2.30 0.36 -12.29
CA GLY A 109 2.94 -0.30 -13.42
C GLY A 109 3.39 0.62 -14.54
N GLU A 110 2.88 1.85 -14.59
CA GLU A 110 3.33 2.85 -15.56
C GLU A 110 4.65 3.52 -15.12
N GLY A 111 5.02 3.40 -13.84
CA GLY A 111 6.23 3.99 -13.28
C GLY A 111 7.46 3.07 -13.33
N LYS A 112 8.66 3.63 -13.10
CA LYS A 112 9.93 2.88 -13.10
C LYS A 112 10.64 2.94 -11.75
N PRO A 113 11.13 1.80 -11.20
CA PRO A 113 11.06 0.43 -11.76
C PRO A 113 9.62 -0.10 -11.71
N SER A 114 9.24 -1.11 -12.50
CA SER A 114 7.85 -1.59 -12.57
C SER A 114 7.57 -2.89 -11.79
N GLN A 115 8.56 -3.56 -11.19
CA GLN A 115 8.33 -4.81 -10.41
C GLN A 115 9.32 -5.05 -9.24
N TYR A 116 10.26 -4.13 -8.98
CA TYR A 116 11.40 -4.37 -8.07
C TYR A 116 11.53 -3.35 -6.94
N PHE A 117 10.41 -2.82 -6.46
CA PHE A 117 10.44 -1.61 -5.64
C PHE A 117 11.02 -1.86 -4.25
N CYS A 118 10.69 -3.04 -3.71
CA CYS A 118 11.27 -3.61 -2.49
C CYS A 118 12.80 -3.46 -2.41
N MET A 119 13.52 -3.53 -3.53
CA MET A 119 14.98 -3.37 -3.55
C MET A 119 15.46 -2.05 -4.14
N ASN A 120 14.77 -1.56 -5.16
CA ASN A 120 15.24 -0.46 -5.99
C ASN A 120 14.57 0.88 -5.66
N GLY A 121 13.66 0.90 -4.67
CA GLY A 121 12.93 2.10 -4.28
C GLY A 121 11.61 2.28 -5.03
N LYS A 122 10.93 3.38 -4.74
CA LYS A 122 9.63 3.69 -5.34
C LYS A 122 9.73 3.90 -6.84
N ALA A 123 8.63 3.64 -7.55
CA ALA A 123 8.51 4.09 -8.93
C ALA A 123 8.39 5.62 -9.00
N THR A 124 8.98 6.17 -10.04
CA THR A 124 8.85 7.56 -10.48
C THR A 124 8.47 7.61 -11.95
#